data_AF-A0A2P5MD62-F1
#
_entry.id   AF-A0A2P5MD62-F1
#
_cell.length_a   1.000
_cell.length_b   1.000
_cell.length_c   1.000
_cell.angle_alpha   90.00
_cell.angle_beta   90.00
_cell.angle_gamma   90.00
#
_symmetry.space_group_name_H-M   'P 1'
#
loop_
_entity.id
_entity.type
_entity.pdbx_description
1 polymer ?
#
loop_
_entity_poly.entity_id
_entity_poly.type
_entity_poly.pdbx_seq_one_letter_code
_entity_poly.pdbx_strand_id
1 'polypeptide(L)'
;RYAFVAIAPTAWLYICTLTAAFEKIFHEDPRIGFLAHARKFAAAADKDQLLAPAKTLAEMQRVIFNDYVDATLCAIYVMLVLAMLGFAIRAIRAARAAQHVTTRETEDELHDLQPAGA
;
A
#
# COMPACT_ATOMS: atom_id res chain seq x y z
N ARG A 1 15.80 20.64 10.26
CA ARG A 1 14.77 21.61 10.70
C ARG A 1 13.38 21.32 10.11
N TYR A 2 13.25 21.00 8.82
CA TYR A 2 11.93 20.79 8.17
C TYR A 2 11.49 19.32 7.97
N ALA A 3 12.31 18.34 8.38
CA ALA A 3 12.02 16.92 8.14
C ALA A 3 10.67 16.45 8.71
N PHE A 4 10.19 17.05 9.80
CA PHE A 4 8.90 16.68 10.39
C PHE A 4 7.70 16.91 9.45
N VAL A 5 7.81 17.88 8.53
CA VAL A 5 6.75 18.23 7.58
C VAL A 5 6.46 17.07 6.64
N ALA A 6 7.48 16.28 6.28
CA ALA A 6 7.31 15.08 5.47
C ALA A 6 7.07 13.82 6.34
N ILE A 7 7.74 13.71 7.49
CA ILE A 7 7.70 12.51 8.32
C ILE A 7 6.32 12.33 8.97
N ALA A 8 5.72 13.39 9.52
CA ALA A 8 4.44 13.30 10.22
C ALA A 8 3.28 12.79 9.34
N PRO A 9 2.98 13.37 8.16
CA PRO A 9 1.92 12.86 7.30
C PRO A 9 2.24 11.47 6.76
N THR A 10 3.51 11.17 6.47
CA THR A 10 3.93 9.83 6.03
C THR A 10 3.69 8.79 7.12
N ALA A 11 4.10 9.06 8.36
CA ALA A 11 3.89 8.15 9.48
C ALA A 11 2.40 7.86 9.71
N TRP A 12 1.57 8.91 9.66
CA TRP A 12 0.12 8.76 9.76
C TRP A 12 -0.45 7.88 8.64
N LEU A 13 -0.03 8.11 7.39
CA LEU A 13 -0.41 7.29 6.25
C LEU A 13 -0.09 5.81 6.50
N TYR A 14 1.15 5.49 6.88
CA TYR A 14 1.55 4.12 7.17
C TYR A 14 0.71 3.49 8.29
N ILE A 15 0.44 4.22 9.37
CA ILE A 15 -0.38 3.73 10.48
C ILE A 15 -1.79 3.38 10.00
N CYS A 16 -2.45 4.28 9.27
CA CYS A 16 -3.80 4.03 8.75
C CYS A 16 -3.82 2.87 7.76
N THR A 17 -2.87 2.85 6.82
CA THR A 17 -2.79 1.81 5.78
C THR A 17 -2.52 0.43 6.36
N LEU A 18 -1.56 0.31 7.28
CA LEU A 18 -1.22 -0.98 7.88
C LEU A 18 -2.31 -1.48 8.82
N THR A 19 -2.94 -0.59 9.60
CA THR A 19 -4.08 -0.95 10.45
C THR A 19 -5.25 -1.45 9.60
N ALA A 20 -5.62 -0.72 8.54
CA ALA A 20 -6.69 -1.13 7.64
C ALA A 20 -6.41 -2.47 6.94
N ALA A 21 -5.16 -2.71 6.51
CA ALA A 21 -4.78 -3.97 5.89
C ALA A 21 -4.82 -5.14 6.89
N PHE A 22 -4.40 -4.91 8.14
CA PHE A 22 -4.49 -5.91 9.19
C PHE A 22 -5.94 -6.32 9.45
N GLU A 23 -6.85 -5.35 9.57
CA GLU A 23 -8.28 -5.60 9.70
C GLU A 23 -8.83 -6.34 8.47
N LYS A 24 -8.45 -5.94 7.25
CA LYS A 24 -8.94 -6.59 6.03
C LYS A 24 -8.53 -8.06 5.91
N ILE A 25 -7.37 -8.45 6.43
CA ILE A 25 -6.90 -9.85 6.34
C ILE A 25 -7.42 -10.69 7.52
N PHE A 26 -7.34 -10.17 8.76
CA PHE A 26 -7.51 -11.00 9.96
C PHE A 26 -8.80 -10.74 10.76
N HIS A 27 -9.56 -9.69 10.45
CA HIS A 27 -10.75 -9.37 11.23
C HIS A 27 -11.82 -10.47 11.13
N GLU A 28 -12.44 -10.81 12.27
CA GLU A 28 -13.40 -11.91 12.36
C GLU A 28 -14.78 -11.56 11.80
N ASP A 29 -15.19 -10.29 11.86
CA ASP A 29 -16.41 -9.81 11.21
C ASP A 29 -16.31 -9.94 9.68
N PRO A 30 -17.18 -10.75 9.03
CA PRO A 30 -17.25 -10.89 7.56
C PRO A 30 -17.50 -9.58 6.80
N ARG A 31 -17.97 -8.53 7.46
CA ARG A 31 -18.13 -7.19 6.84
C ARG A 31 -16.79 -6.49 6.64
N ILE A 32 -15.78 -6.88 7.40
CA ILE A 32 -14.47 -6.24 7.45
C ILE A 32 -13.42 -7.16 6.83
N GLY A 33 -13.29 -8.40 7.30
CA GLY A 33 -12.24 -9.32 6.88
C GLY A 33 -12.60 -10.13 5.63
N PHE A 34 -11.70 -10.18 4.64
CA PHE A 34 -11.84 -11.00 3.44
C PHE A 34 -11.94 -12.49 3.77
N LEU A 35 -11.06 -12.98 4.65
CA LEU A 35 -11.05 -14.40 5.02
C LEU A 35 -12.30 -14.79 5.82
N ALA A 36 -12.83 -13.88 6.64
CA ALA A 36 -14.09 -14.08 7.34
C ALA A 36 -15.29 -14.10 6.38
N HIS A 37 -15.28 -13.23 5.37
CA HIS A 37 -16.27 -13.21 4.30
C HIS A 37 -16.26 -14.53 3.51
N ALA A 38 -15.09 -14.98 3.06
CA ALA A 38 -14.92 -16.26 2.37
C ALA A 38 -15.48 -17.44 3.19
N ARG A 39 -15.17 -17.51 4.51
CA ARG A 39 -15.68 -18.57 5.40
C ARG A 39 -17.21 -18.54 5.52
N LYS A 40 -17.81 -17.36 5.62
CA LYS A 40 -19.28 -17.22 5.70
C LYS A 40 -19.96 -17.70 4.42
N PHE A 41 -19.41 -17.34 3.27
CA PHE A 41 -19.95 -17.76 1.97
C PHE A 41 -19.73 -19.26 1.73
N ALA A 42 -18.59 -19.81 2.13
CA ALA A 42 -18.31 -21.25 2.06
C ALA A 42 -19.29 -22.06 2.94
N ALA A 43 -19.50 -21.64 4.18
CA ALA A 43 -20.43 -22.32 5.09
C ALA A 43 -21.89 -22.26 4.62
N ALA A 44 -22.26 -21.24 3.85
CA ALA A 44 -23.57 -21.17 3.20
C ALA A 44 -23.65 -22.07 1.96
N ALA A 45 -22.56 -22.19 1.20
CA ALA A 45 -22.46 -23.08 0.03
C ALA A 45 -22.66 -24.54 0.43
N ASP A 46 -22.03 -24.96 1.53
CA ASP A 46 -22.14 -26.32 2.05
C ASP A 46 -23.56 -26.68 2.52
N LYS A 47 -24.41 -25.67 2.75
CA LYS A 47 -25.80 -25.83 3.19
C LYS A 47 -26.82 -25.62 2.06
N ASP A 48 -26.36 -25.47 0.81
CA ASP A 48 -27.18 -25.05 -0.34
C ASP A 48 -27.96 -23.75 -0.09
N GLN A 49 -27.45 -22.88 0.79
CA GLN A 49 -28.05 -21.60 1.12
C GLN A 49 -27.43 -20.50 0.27
N LEU A 50 -28.26 -19.86 -0.55
CA LEU A 50 -27.86 -18.70 -1.34
C LEU A 50 -27.83 -17.45 -0.45
N LEU A 51 -26.65 -16.87 -0.31
CA LEU A 51 -26.47 -15.56 0.30
C LEU A 51 -26.41 -14.49 -0.78
N ALA A 52 -27.23 -13.45 -0.64
CA ALA A 52 -27.06 -12.23 -1.41
C ALA A 52 -25.62 -11.69 -1.21
N PRO A 53 -24.94 -11.22 -2.26
CA PRO A 53 -25.45 -10.88 -3.60
C PRO A 53 -25.44 -12.03 -4.63
N ALA A 54 -24.95 -13.22 -4.29
CA ALA A 54 -24.89 -14.35 -5.23
C ALA A 54 -26.30 -14.90 -5.51
N LYS A 55 -26.63 -15.10 -6.79
CA LYS A 55 -27.92 -15.64 -7.25
C LYS A 55 -27.83 -17.11 -7.60
N THR A 56 -26.61 -17.63 -7.74
CA THR A 56 -26.31 -19.03 -8.05
C THR A 56 -25.15 -19.55 -7.18
N LEU A 57 -25.09 -20.87 -7.00
CA LEU A 57 -23.97 -21.54 -6.31
C LEU A 57 -22.62 -21.25 -6.97
N ALA A 58 -22.58 -21.19 -8.31
CA ALA A 58 -21.37 -20.87 -9.07
C ALA A 58 -20.87 -19.43 -8.80
N GLU A 59 -21.77 -18.46 -8.66
CA GLU A 59 -21.40 -17.11 -8.26
C GLU A 59 -20.87 -17.06 -6.82
N MET A 60 -21.43 -17.88 -5.93
CA MET A 60 -20.97 -17.97 -4.54
C MET A 60 -19.52 -18.46 -4.45
N GLN A 61 -19.16 -19.47 -5.25
CA GLN A 61 -17.76 -19.93 -5.40
C GLN A 61 -16.84 -18.84 -5.94
N ARG A 62 -17.31 -18.02 -6.90
CA ARG A 62 -16.54 -16.87 -7.40
C ARG A 62 -16.31 -15.81 -6.33
N VAL A 63 -17.30 -15.51 -5.49
CA VAL A 63 -17.14 -14.57 -4.37
C VAL A 63 -16.07 -15.06 -3.41
N ILE A 64 -16.14 -16.34 -3.01
CA ILE A 64 -15.14 -16.96 -2.11
C ILE A 64 -13.73 -16.88 -2.73
N PHE A 65 -13.61 -17.20 -4.01
CA PHE A 65 -12.33 -17.11 -4.71
C PHE A 65 -11.80 -15.66 -4.76
N ASN A 66 -12.66 -14.70 -5.06
CA ASN A 66 -12.28 -13.29 -5.08
C ASN A 66 -11.81 -12.81 -3.70
N ASP A 67 -12.47 -13.22 -2.62
CA ASP A 67 -12.01 -12.87 -1.26
C ASP A 67 -10.61 -13.41 -0.96
N TYR A 68 -10.27 -14.62 -1.42
CA TYR A 68 -8.91 -15.14 -1.28
C TYR A 68 -7.89 -14.37 -2.12
N VAL A 69 -8.26 -13.97 -3.34
CA VAL A 69 -7.43 -13.13 -4.20
C VAL A 69 -7.20 -11.77 -3.54
N ASP A 70 -8.26 -11.12 -3.04
CA ASP A 70 -8.18 -9.82 -2.36
C ASP A 70 -7.33 -9.89 -1.09
N ALA A 71 -7.48 -10.95 -0.28
CA ALA A 71 -6.62 -11.19 0.88
C ALA A 71 -5.15 -11.33 0.49
N THR A 72 -4.87 -12.06 -0.59
CA THR A 72 -3.50 -12.27 -1.10
C THR A 72 -2.90 -10.97 -1.63
N LEU A 73 -3.65 -10.22 -2.44
CA LEU A 73 -3.22 -8.92 -2.96
C LEU A 73 -2.99 -7.91 -1.84
N CYS A 74 -3.85 -7.91 -0.82
CA CYS A 74 -3.68 -7.07 0.37
C CYS A 74 -2.37 -7.40 1.10
N ALA A 75 -2.06 -8.68 1.30
CA ALA A 75 -0.81 -9.11 1.92
C ALA A 75 0.42 -8.69 1.09
N ILE A 76 0.38 -8.86 -0.23
CA ILE A 76 1.44 -8.42 -1.15
C ILE A 76 1.64 -6.91 -1.07
N TYR A 77 0.55 -6.15 -1.07
CA TYR A 77 0.60 -4.69 -0.94
C TYR A 77 1.28 -4.25 0.36
N VAL A 78 0.92 -4.86 1.50
CA VAL A 78 1.58 -4.59 2.79
C VAL A 78 3.08 -4.87 2.72
N MET A 79 3.49 -6.01 2.14
CA MET A 79 4.90 -6.33 1.97
C MET A 79 5.62 -5.28 1.11
N LEU A 80 5.00 -4.84 0.00
CA LEU A 80 5.56 -3.82 -0.88
C LEU A 80 5.74 -2.48 -0.16
N VAL A 81 4.72 -2.04 0.58
CA VAL A 81 4.76 -0.79 1.37
C VAL A 81 5.87 -0.85 2.43
N LEU A 82 6.01 -1.97 3.15
CA LEU A 82 7.09 -2.15 4.12
C LEU A 82 8.47 -2.19 3.48
N ALA A 83 8.60 -2.81 2.30
CA ALA A 83 9.85 -2.79 1.53
C ALA A 83 10.24 -1.37 1.11
N MET A 84 9.28 -0.57 0.61
CA MET A 84 9.50 0.84 0.27
C MET A 84 9.95 1.65 1.49
N LEU A 85 9.35 1.43 2.67
CA LEU A 85 9.79 2.05 3.92
C LEU A 85 11.24 1.68 4.24
N GLY A 86 11.61 0.41 4.09
CA GLY A 86 12.98 -0.06 4.27
C GLY A 86 13.99 0.63 3.34
N PHE A 87 13.64 0.76 2.05
CA PHE A 87 14.46 1.50 1.08
C PHE A 87 14.58 2.98 1.43
N ALA A 88 13.49 3.62 1.85
CA ALA A 88 13.49 5.02 2.26
C ALA A 88 14.40 5.26 3.48
N ILE A 89 14.31 4.40 4.50
CA ILE A 89 15.20 4.48 5.68
C ILE A 89 16.67 4.33 5.27
N ARG A 90 16.97 3.38 4.38
CA ARG A 90 18.34 3.18 3.87
C ARG A 90 18.85 4.41 3.11
N ALA A 91 18.02 5.00 2.25
CA ALA A 91 18.37 6.22 1.53
C ALA A 91 18.59 7.41 2.47
N ILE A 92 17.73 7.61 3.48
CA ILE A 92 17.88 8.66 4.49
C ILE A 92 19.19 8.49 5.28
N ARG A 93 19.54 7.26 5.67
CA ARG A 93 20.80 6.99 6.38
C ARG A 93 22.01 7.31 5.50
N ALA A 94 22.01 6.89 4.24
CA ALA A 94 23.08 7.18 3.30
C ALA A 94 23.24 8.69 3.07
N ALA A 95 22.13 9.41 2.85
CA ALA A 95 22.14 10.86 2.66
C ALA A 95 22.66 11.62 3.89
N ARG A 96 22.32 11.17 5.11
CA ARG A 96 22.83 11.76 6.35
C ARG A 96 24.31 11.48 6.61
N ALA A 97 24.84 10.38 6.08
CA ALA A 97 26.25 10.02 6.22
C ALA A 97 27.14 10.71 5.17
N ALA A 98 26.57 11.17 4.06
CA ALA A 98 27.29 11.90 3.03
C ALA A 98 27.86 13.22 3.60
N GLN A 99 29.19 13.36 3.51
CA GLN A 99 29.93 14.55 3.94
C GLN A 99 30.03 15.63 2.84
N HIS A 100 29.55 15.34 1.62
CA HIS A 100 29.61 16.22 0.45
C HIS A 100 28.22 16.42 -0.15
N VAL A 101 28.00 17.53 -0.85
CA VAL A 101 26.76 17.80 -1.58
C VAL A 101 26.62 16.76 -2.70
N THR A 102 25.60 15.90 -2.59
CA THR A 102 25.29 14.87 -3.61
C THR A 102 24.34 15.37 -4.70
N THR A 103 23.89 16.63 -4.62
CA THR A 103 23.06 17.26 -5.64
C THR A 103 23.84 17.35 -6.95
N ARG A 104 23.30 16.76 -8.01
CA ARG A 104 23.79 16.94 -9.38
C ARG A 104 22.74 17.69 -10.15
N GLU A 105 22.94 19.00 -10.29
CA GLU A 105 22.16 19.81 -11.20
C GLU A 105 22.78 19.72 -12.61
N THR A 106 21.98 20.00 -13.65
CA THR A 106 22.48 20.18 -15.03
C THR A 106 23.56 21.27 -15.03
N GLU A 107 24.60 21.15 -15.87
CA GLU A 107 25.55 22.27 -16.08
C GLU A 107 24.78 23.58 -16.30
N ASP A 108 25.20 24.63 -15.60
CA ASP A 108 24.58 25.95 -15.61
C ASP A 108 24.92 26.66 -16.94
N GLU A 109 24.28 26.23 -18.02
CA GLU A 109 24.35 26.85 -19.36
C GLU A 109 23.86 28.32 -19.36
N LEU A 110 23.37 28.83 -18.22
CA LEU A 110 22.98 30.24 -18.05
C LEU A 110 24.17 31.21 -17.90
N HIS A 111 25.39 30.73 -17.65
CA HIS A 111 26.58 31.60 -17.62
C HIS A 111 26.98 32.10 -19.02
N ASP A 112 26.56 31.41 -20.09
CA ASP A 112 26.93 31.73 -21.48
C ASP A 112 25.92 32.62 -22.22
N LEU A 113 24.80 32.98 -21.58
CA LEU A 113 23.86 33.98 -22.10
C LEU A 113 24.31 35.40 -21.72
N GLN A 114 25.43 35.82 -22.31
CA GLN A 114 25.82 37.23 -22.32
C GLN A 114 24.73 38.01 -23.12
N PRO A 115 24.14 39.10 -22.60
CA PRO A 115 23.15 39.84 -23.36
C PRO A 115 23.79 40.34 -24.66
N ALA A 116 23.20 40.00 -25.80
CA ALA A 116 23.66 40.47 -27.09
C ALA A 116 23.62 42.00 -27.10
N GLY A 117 24.82 42.61 -27.06
CA GLY A 117 25.18 43.99 -27.40
C GLY A 117 24.13 45.09 -27.21
N ALA A 118 24.42 45.99 -26.27
CA ALA A 118 24.02 47.40 -26.35
C ALA A 118 24.75 48.12 -27.50
#